data_AF-A0A2V6J6Q6-F1
#
_entry.id   AF-A0A2V6J6Q6-F1
#
_cell.length_a   1.000
_cell.length_b   1.000
_cell.length_c   1.000
_cell.angle_alpha   90.00
_cell.angle_beta   90.00
_cell.angle_gamma   90.00
#
_symmetry.space_group_name_H-M   'P 1'
#
loop_
_entity.id
_entity.type
_entity.pdbx_description
1 polymer ?
#
loop_
_entity_poly.entity_id
_entity_poly.type
_entity_poly.pdbx_seq_one_letter_code
_entity_poly.pdbx_strand_id
1 'polypeptide(L)'
;MKRCADLSGIASLLKLDGLKPSSFGMLMLVLLAGPLDATAPLDSNAVKAAAEYSARHRGVSFLAIQDGRTLLEQNAKTPYKIYSGTKAFWNLAALAAAQDGLIDLDERIADTITSWRSNSRKAQVTIRQLLDFDSGLDPLFSLQQTQSGDRNAAAIGARIVAEPGSFFIYGPAALQVFHQVLKKKLRDQTPTHFLERRVLRRLGLGRQRYLEDRAGNPLLATGWILTANHWAKMGQIILNYGAPVISQKSLEQCWHGTSANGRTRV
;
A
#
# COMPACT_ATOMS: atom_id res chain seq x y z
N MET A 1 -6.64 3.17 -31.49
CA MET A 1 -5.41 2.62 -32.12
C MET A 1 -5.44 1.11 -31.99
N LYS A 2 -5.29 0.40 -33.10
CA LYS A 2 -5.45 -1.06 -33.22
C LYS A 2 -4.41 -1.80 -32.37
N ARG A 3 -4.84 -2.87 -31.70
CA ARG A 3 -3.97 -3.88 -31.06
C ARG A 3 -3.16 -4.58 -32.14
N CYS A 4 -1.83 -4.57 -32.03
CA CYS A 4 -0.98 -5.52 -32.74
C CYS A 4 -0.90 -6.78 -31.89
N ALA A 5 -1.24 -7.90 -32.51
CA ALA A 5 -1.07 -9.25 -32.01
C ALA A 5 0.32 -9.77 -32.37
N ASP A 6 0.82 -10.63 -31.48
CA ASP A 6 1.58 -11.85 -31.76
C ASP A 6 2.95 -11.71 -32.48
N LEU A 7 4.02 -11.82 -31.70
CA LEU A 7 5.34 -12.23 -32.19
C LEU A 7 5.59 -13.65 -31.67
N SER A 8 5.20 -14.61 -32.50
CA SER A 8 5.64 -16.00 -32.41
C SER A 8 7.17 -16.04 -32.55
N GLY A 9 7.82 -16.68 -31.58
CA GLY A 9 9.26 -16.87 -31.55
C GLY A 9 9.72 -17.75 -32.72
N ILE A 10 10.56 -17.19 -33.58
CA ILE A 10 11.31 -17.97 -34.56
C ILE A 10 12.63 -18.38 -33.91
N ALA A 11 12.67 -19.62 -33.40
CA ALA A 11 13.93 -20.31 -33.16
C ALA A 11 14.50 -20.71 -34.52
N SER A 12 15.50 -19.97 -35.01
CA SER A 12 16.24 -20.38 -36.21
C SER A 12 17.40 -21.28 -35.79
N LEU A 13 17.29 -22.56 -36.12
CA LEU A 13 18.31 -23.59 -35.90
C LEU A 13 19.36 -23.47 -37.03
N LEU A 14 20.46 -22.74 -36.79
CA LEU A 14 21.61 -22.77 -37.69
C LEU A 14 22.37 -24.08 -37.48
N LYS A 15 22.20 -25.04 -38.40
CA LYS A 15 23.13 -26.17 -38.57
C LYS A 15 24.45 -25.64 -39.11
N LEU A 16 25.51 -25.75 -38.31
CA LEU A 16 26.89 -25.59 -38.75
C LEU A 16 27.46 -26.98 -39.06
N ASP A 17 27.37 -27.38 -40.33
CA ASP A 17 28.12 -28.54 -40.83
C ASP A 17 29.48 -28.03 -41.35
N GLY A 18 30.60 -28.41 -40.70
CA GLY A 18 31.92 -28.22 -41.32
C GLY A 18 33.18 -28.05 -40.47
N LEU A 19 33.24 -28.40 -39.18
CA LEU A 19 34.50 -28.29 -38.41
C LEU A 19 34.97 -29.64 -37.82
N LYS A 20 36.18 -30.05 -38.22
CA LYS A 20 36.94 -31.22 -37.72
C LYS A 20 37.54 -30.94 -36.32
N PRO A 21 37.89 -31.99 -35.55
CA PRO A 21 38.12 -31.87 -34.11
C PRO A 21 39.55 -31.44 -33.80
N SER A 22 39.73 -30.31 -33.14
CA SER A 22 40.91 -30.06 -32.31
C SER A 22 40.64 -28.98 -31.26
N SER A 23 40.63 -29.43 -30.01
CA SER A 23 41.09 -28.69 -28.82
C SER A 23 40.24 -27.53 -28.29
N PHE A 24 40.12 -27.52 -26.96
CA PHE A 24 39.50 -26.52 -26.08
C PHE A 24 37.96 -26.51 -25.99
N GLY A 25 37.46 -27.22 -24.98
CA GLY A 25 36.11 -27.08 -24.46
C GLY A 25 35.90 -25.69 -23.87
N MET A 26 35.34 -24.79 -24.66
CA MET A 26 34.75 -23.54 -24.20
C MET A 26 33.29 -23.82 -23.87
N LEU A 27 33.00 -23.99 -22.57
CA LEU A 27 31.64 -24.07 -22.05
C LEU A 27 31.02 -22.66 -22.20
N MET A 28 30.32 -22.43 -23.31
CA MET A 28 29.52 -21.22 -23.53
C MET A 28 28.29 -21.31 -22.62
N LEU A 29 28.38 -20.72 -21.43
CA LEU A 29 27.24 -20.50 -20.55
C LEU A 29 26.38 -19.40 -21.17
N VAL A 30 25.41 -19.79 -22.00
CA VAL A 30 24.39 -18.85 -22.51
C VAL A 30 23.45 -18.51 -21.37
N LEU A 31 23.77 -17.46 -20.63
CA LEU A 31 22.80 -16.77 -19.78
C LEU A 31 21.80 -16.09 -20.71
N LEU A 32 20.66 -16.74 -20.94
CA LEU A 32 19.45 -16.07 -21.40
C LEU A 32 18.95 -15.17 -20.26
N ALA A 33 19.63 -14.05 -20.05
CA ALA A 33 19.00 -12.90 -19.43
C ALA A 33 17.96 -12.40 -20.44
N GLY A 34 16.71 -12.87 -20.30
CA GLY A 34 15.59 -12.19 -20.94
C GLY A 34 15.64 -10.71 -20.57
N PRO A 35 15.21 -9.79 -21.45
CA PRO A 35 15.21 -8.38 -21.12
C PRO A 35 14.40 -8.21 -19.84
N LEU A 36 15.07 -7.80 -18.76
CA LEU A 36 14.41 -7.00 -17.74
C LEU A 36 13.74 -5.89 -18.53
N ASP A 37 12.41 -5.76 -18.41
CA ASP A 37 11.63 -4.70 -19.04
C ASP A 37 12.18 -3.35 -18.57
N ALA A 38 13.24 -2.89 -19.24
CA ALA A 38 13.85 -1.61 -18.99
C ALA A 38 12.87 -0.59 -19.57
N THR A 39 12.04 -0.02 -18.70
CA THR A 39 11.21 1.11 -19.08
C THR A 39 12.10 2.18 -19.71
N ALA A 40 11.67 2.73 -20.85
CA ALA A 40 12.43 3.77 -21.53
C ALA A 40 12.79 4.90 -20.53
N PRO A 41 14.03 5.45 -20.59
CA PRO A 41 14.43 6.54 -19.72
C PRO A 41 13.43 7.70 -19.78
N LEU A 42 13.07 8.25 -18.62
CA LEU A 42 12.24 9.44 -18.54
C LEU A 42 12.99 10.61 -19.17
N ASP A 43 12.30 11.35 -20.05
CA ASP A 43 12.87 12.56 -20.65
C ASP A 43 13.18 13.60 -19.55
N SER A 44 14.45 13.99 -19.47
CA SER A 44 14.93 14.97 -18.51
C SER A 44 14.19 16.32 -18.62
N ASN A 45 13.76 16.72 -19.82
CA ASN A 45 12.98 17.95 -20.00
C ASN A 45 11.57 17.80 -19.45
N ALA A 46 10.93 16.64 -19.65
CA ALA A 46 9.64 16.34 -19.04
C ALA A 46 9.71 16.31 -17.50
N VAL A 47 10.76 15.73 -16.92
CA VAL A 47 10.96 15.72 -15.45
C VAL A 47 11.13 17.15 -14.92
N LYS A 48 11.93 18.00 -15.59
CA LYS A 48 12.05 19.42 -15.23
C LYS A 48 10.73 20.15 -15.35
N ALA A 49 9.98 19.96 -16.43
CA ALA A 49 8.67 20.55 -16.63
C ALA A 49 7.67 20.15 -15.52
N ALA A 50 7.70 18.89 -15.08
CA ALA A 50 6.88 18.42 -13.96
C ALA A 50 7.27 19.08 -12.62
N ALA A 51 8.57 19.26 -12.36
CA ALA A 51 9.08 19.95 -11.18
C ALA A 51 8.67 21.44 -11.19
N GLU A 52 8.82 22.12 -12.33
CA GLU A 52 8.36 23.50 -12.51
C GLU A 52 6.86 23.63 -12.36
N TYR A 53 6.08 22.69 -12.91
CA TYR A 53 4.64 22.66 -12.72
C TYR A 53 4.29 22.56 -11.22
N SER A 54 4.94 21.64 -10.49
CA SER A 54 4.78 21.50 -9.04
C SER A 54 5.05 22.83 -8.33
N ALA A 55 6.19 23.46 -8.60
CA ALA A 55 6.57 24.74 -7.99
C ALA A 55 5.56 25.87 -8.28
N ARG A 56 5.11 26.00 -9.55
CA ARG A 56 4.09 27.00 -9.95
C ARG A 56 2.75 26.79 -9.25
N HIS A 57 2.43 25.57 -8.85
CA HIS A 57 1.20 25.21 -8.14
C HIS A 57 1.39 25.06 -6.62
N ARG A 58 2.40 25.74 -6.05
CA ARG A 58 2.68 25.75 -4.61
C ARG A 58 3.06 24.38 -4.05
N GLY A 59 3.59 23.49 -4.89
CA GLY A 59 4.22 22.26 -4.48
C GLY A 59 5.41 22.55 -3.56
N VAL A 60 5.49 21.83 -2.44
CA VAL A 60 6.49 22.09 -1.40
C VAL A 60 7.74 21.21 -1.53
N SER A 61 7.61 20.08 -2.25
CA SER A 61 8.70 19.16 -2.54
C SER A 61 8.42 18.41 -3.85
N PHE A 62 9.49 18.03 -4.56
CA PHE A 62 9.44 17.20 -5.75
C PHE A 62 10.61 16.21 -5.75
N LEU A 63 10.35 14.97 -6.16
CA LEU A 63 11.34 13.92 -6.27
C LEU A 63 10.96 12.98 -7.42
N ALA A 64 11.86 12.81 -8.37
CA ALA A 64 11.73 11.85 -9.47
C ALA A 64 12.89 10.86 -9.41
N ILE A 65 12.57 9.57 -9.41
CA ILE A 65 13.51 8.44 -9.37
C ILE A 65 13.15 7.49 -10.49
N GLN A 66 14.14 7.01 -11.24
CA GLN A 66 13.99 5.91 -12.20
C GLN A 66 15.17 4.95 -12.02
N ASP A 67 14.90 3.65 -12.00
CA ASP A 67 15.91 2.60 -11.87
C ASP A 67 16.89 2.83 -10.69
N GLY A 68 16.34 3.30 -9.57
CA GLY A 68 17.09 3.61 -8.35
C GLY A 68 17.94 4.89 -8.41
N ARG A 69 17.91 5.64 -9.53
CA ARG A 69 18.64 6.89 -9.72
C ARG A 69 17.72 8.09 -9.55
N THR A 70 18.10 9.03 -8.69
CA THR A 70 17.43 10.33 -8.60
C THR A 70 17.68 11.12 -9.87
N LEU A 71 16.62 11.42 -10.61
CA LEU A 71 16.66 12.25 -11.82
C LEU A 71 16.59 13.74 -11.47
N LEU A 72 15.75 14.08 -10.48
CA LEU A 72 15.57 15.43 -9.99
C LEU A 72 15.05 15.41 -8.55
N GLU A 73 15.63 16.24 -7.68
CA GLU A 73 15.14 16.47 -6.32
C GLU A 73 15.01 17.97 -6.02
N GLN A 74 13.91 18.36 -5.36
CA GLN A 74 13.66 19.70 -4.83
C GLN A 74 13.03 19.57 -3.44
N ASN A 75 13.69 20.12 -2.41
CA ASN A 75 13.27 20.02 -1.01
C ASN A 75 12.96 18.59 -0.53
N ALA A 76 13.52 17.56 -1.17
CA ALA A 76 13.16 16.16 -0.95
C ALA A 76 13.54 15.64 0.45
N LYS A 77 14.45 16.34 1.12
CA LYS A 77 14.92 16.05 2.50
C LYS A 77 14.14 16.82 3.56
N THR A 78 13.29 17.77 3.17
CA THR A 78 12.46 18.53 4.09
C THR A 78 11.22 17.72 4.49
N PRO A 79 10.93 17.57 5.78
CA PRO A 79 9.76 16.84 6.24
C PRO A 79 8.46 17.63 6.04
N TYR A 80 7.44 17.00 5.45
CA TYR A 80 6.10 17.55 5.27
C TYR A 80 5.02 16.59 5.76
N LYS A 81 3.84 17.14 6.11
CA LYS A 81 2.66 16.33 6.42
C LYS A 81 2.25 15.55 5.16
N ILE A 82 2.18 14.22 5.26
CA ILE A 82 1.67 13.37 4.17
C ILE A 82 0.16 13.18 4.23
N TYR A 83 -0.49 13.77 5.24
CA TYR A 83 -1.92 13.65 5.51
C TYR A 83 -2.40 12.18 5.43
N SER A 84 -3.38 11.90 4.57
CA SER A 84 -3.95 10.58 4.34
C SER A 84 -2.98 9.55 3.76
N GLY A 85 -1.79 9.95 3.29
CA GLY A 85 -0.71 9.01 2.97
C GLY A 85 -0.34 8.10 4.14
N THR A 86 -0.59 8.53 5.38
CA THR A 86 -0.46 7.71 6.61
C THR A 86 -1.18 6.37 6.50
N LYS A 87 -2.35 6.33 5.86
CA LYS A 87 -3.19 5.13 5.75
C LYS A 87 -2.50 3.98 5.00
N ALA A 88 -1.69 4.32 3.99
CA ALA A 88 -1.02 3.32 3.17
C ALA A 88 -0.08 2.42 3.99
N PHE A 89 0.56 2.95 5.02
CA PHE A 89 1.40 2.15 5.92
C PHE A 89 0.59 1.21 6.81
N TRP A 90 -0.60 1.62 7.24
CA TRP A 90 -1.51 0.76 7.97
C TRP A 90 -2.13 -0.32 7.08
N ASN A 91 -2.37 -0.03 5.80
CA ASN A 91 -2.78 -1.05 4.82
C ASN A 91 -1.66 -2.09 4.61
N LEU A 92 -0.39 -1.67 4.52
CA LEU A 92 0.74 -2.60 4.51
C LEU A 92 0.81 -3.45 5.79
N ALA A 93 0.51 -2.87 6.95
CA ALA A 93 0.43 -3.64 8.19
C ALA A 93 -0.71 -4.67 8.17
N ALA A 94 -1.87 -4.32 7.60
CA ALA A 94 -2.98 -5.27 7.43
C ALA A 94 -2.58 -6.45 6.53
N LEU A 95 -1.99 -6.17 5.37
CA LEU A 95 -1.52 -7.20 4.45
C LEU A 95 -0.43 -8.07 5.09
N ALA A 96 0.51 -7.48 5.81
CA ALA A 96 1.54 -8.23 6.52
C ALA A 96 0.95 -9.08 7.66
N ALA A 97 -0.05 -8.58 8.40
CA ALA A 97 -0.75 -9.36 9.41
C ALA A 97 -1.51 -10.55 8.81
N ALA A 98 -2.11 -10.36 7.62
CA ALA A 98 -2.76 -11.45 6.89
C ALA A 98 -1.76 -12.52 6.42
N GLN A 99 -0.59 -12.11 5.91
CA GLN A 99 0.49 -13.05 5.57
C GLN A 99 1.02 -13.83 6.77
N ASP A 100 1.11 -13.17 7.91
CA ASP A 100 1.57 -13.78 9.15
C ASP A 100 0.46 -14.65 9.80
N GLY A 101 -0.71 -14.80 9.17
CA GLY A 101 -1.83 -15.61 9.64
C GLY A 101 -2.57 -15.04 10.87
N LEU A 102 -2.35 -13.76 11.18
CA LEU A 102 -2.93 -13.09 12.36
C LEU A 102 -4.37 -12.64 12.12
N ILE A 103 -4.71 -12.34 10.86
CA ILE A 103 -6.04 -11.96 10.40
C ILE A 103 -6.32 -12.61 9.04
N ASP A 104 -7.58 -12.72 8.70
CA ASP A 104 -8.02 -12.92 7.31
C ASP A 104 -8.75 -11.67 6.86
N LEU A 105 -8.40 -11.12 5.70
CA LEU A 105 -9.03 -9.89 5.19
C LEU A 105 -10.53 -10.08 4.98
N ASP A 106 -10.98 -11.30 4.70
CA ASP A 106 -12.38 -11.60 4.44
C ASP A 106 -13.14 -12.11 5.68
N GLU A 107 -12.47 -12.17 6.85
CA GLU A 107 -13.14 -12.51 8.10
C GLU A 107 -14.09 -11.41 8.56
N ARG A 108 -15.17 -11.81 9.24
CA ARG A 108 -16.16 -10.88 9.77
C ARG A 108 -15.59 -10.15 10.99
N ILE A 109 -15.78 -8.83 11.04
CA ILE A 109 -15.42 -8.01 12.21
C ILE A 109 -16.12 -8.52 13.47
N ALA A 110 -17.36 -9.01 13.32
CA ALA A 110 -18.18 -9.53 14.42
C ALA A 110 -17.62 -10.81 15.09
N ASP A 111 -16.64 -11.47 14.49
CA ASP A 111 -15.94 -12.60 15.12
C ASP A 111 -14.97 -12.12 16.21
N THR A 112 -14.45 -10.90 16.07
CA THR A 112 -13.54 -10.27 17.04
C THR A 112 -14.25 -9.21 17.91
N ILE A 113 -15.17 -8.45 17.32
CA ILE A 113 -15.98 -7.42 17.96
C ILE A 113 -17.40 -7.96 18.14
N THR A 114 -17.60 -8.81 19.14
CA THR A 114 -18.83 -9.58 19.32
C THR A 114 -20.08 -8.73 19.51
N SER A 115 -19.95 -7.47 19.95
CA SER A 115 -21.05 -6.51 20.05
C SER A 115 -21.71 -6.18 18.71
N TRP A 116 -21.05 -6.48 17.58
CA TRP A 116 -21.62 -6.29 16.25
C TRP A 116 -22.55 -7.42 15.80
N ARG A 117 -22.52 -8.59 16.46
CA ARG A 117 -23.32 -9.77 16.07
C ARG A 117 -24.83 -9.54 16.12
N SER A 118 -25.29 -8.67 17.01
CA SER A 118 -26.72 -8.34 17.18
C SER A 118 -27.27 -7.40 16.10
N ASN A 119 -26.40 -6.74 15.32
CA ASN A 119 -26.81 -5.86 14.23
C ASN A 119 -26.58 -6.59 12.91
N SER A 120 -27.66 -6.94 12.21
CA SER A 120 -27.63 -7.76 10.99
C SER A 120 -26.66 -7.25 9.92
N ARG A 121 -26.50 -5.93 9.79
CA ARG A 121 -25.62 -5.30 8.79
C ARG A 121 -24.16 -5.28 9.25
N LYS A 122 -23.92 -4.84 10.50
CA LYS A 122 -22.56 -4.86 11.08
C LYS A 122 -22.00 -6.28 11.16
N ALA A 123 -22.85 -7.27 11.39
CA ALA A 123 -22.46 -8.68 11.44
C ALA A 123 -21.86 -9.20 10.12
N GLN A 124 -22.13 -8.56 8.98
CA GLN A 124 -21.59 -8.94 7.67
C GLN A 124 -20.31 -8.22 7.29
N VAL A 125 -19.93 -7.15 7.99
CA VAL A 125 -18.76 -6.34 7.62
C VAL A 125 -17.48 -7.18 7.75
N THR A 126 -16.62 -7.13 6.75
CA THR A 126 -15.29 -7.78 6.76
C THR A 126 -14.15 -6.79 7.04
N ILE A 127 -12.95 -7.30 7.35
CA ILE A 127 -11.74 -6.46 7.45
C ILE A 127 -11.47 -5.72 6.14
N ARG A 128 -11.59 -6.41 5.00
CA ARG A 128 -11.39 -5.85 3.67
C ARG A 128 -12.30 -4.63 3.45
N GLN A 129 -13.57 -4.73 3.81
CA GLN A 129 -14.51 -3.61 3.65
C GLN A 129 -14.20 -2.39 4.55
N LEU A 130 -13.53 -2.59 5.68
CA LEU A 130 -13.00 -1.46 6.45
C LEU A 130 -11.84 -0.76 5.73
N LEU A 131 -10.95 -1.53 5.09
CA LEU A 131 -9.76 -1.03 4.41
C LEU A 131 -10.06 -0.41 3.04
N ASP A 132 -11.09 -0.93 2.36
CA ASP A 132 -11.60 -0.42 1.08
C ASP A 132 -12.56 0.77 1.25
N PHE A 133 -12.88 1.13 2.50
CA PHE A 133 -13.85 2.16 2.87
C PHE A 133 -15.26 1.93 2.34
N ASP A 134 -15.71 0.68 2.23
CA ASP A 134 -17.09 0.35 1.82
C ASP A 134 -17.87 -0.45 2.88
N SER A 135 -17.40 -0.47 4.12
CA SER A 135 -18.10 -1.07 5.28
C SER A 135 -19.49 -0.48 5.61
N GLY A 136 -19.85 0.67 5.05
CA GLY A 136 -21.12 1.35 5.34
C GLY A 136 -21.17 2.09 6.68
N LEU A 137 -20.07 2.20 7.42
CA LEU A 137 -20.02 2.96 8.68
C LEU A 137 -20.15 4.47 8.45
N ASP A 138 -20.79 5.16 9.40
CA ASP A 138 -20.68 6.61 9.53
C ASP A 138 -19.18 7.00 9.62
N PRO A 139 -18.69 7.96 8.81
CA PRO A 139 -17.27 8.24 8.73
C PRO A 139 -16.67 8.80 10.02
N LEU A 140 -17.47 9.46 10.88
CA LEU A 140 -17.06 10.10 12.13
C LEU A 140 -15.79 10.96 12.02
N PHE A 141 -15.79 12.00 11.17
CA PHE A 141 -14.64 12.91 11.02
C PHE A 141 -14.18 13.59 12.32
N SER A 142 -15.06 13.69 13.32
CA SER A 142 -14.72 14.16 14.67
C SER A 142 -13.59 13.35 15.32
N LEU A 143 -13.37 12.10 14.93
CA LEU A 143 -12.27 11.28 15.43
C LEU A 143 -10.88 11.83 15.08
N GLN A 144 -10.76 12.76 14.12
CA GLN A 144 -9.48 13.38 13.78
C GLN A 144 -9.05 14.50 14.75
N GLN A 145 -9.94 14.94 15.64
CA GLN A 145 -9.65 15.99 16.62
C GLN A 145 -8.56 15.55 17.60
N THR A 146 -7.75 16.49 18.07
CA THR A 146 -6.77 16.27 19.13
C THR A 146 -7.47 16.02 20.46
N GLN A 147 -6.87 15.21 21.34
CA GLN A 147 -7.38 14.90 22.69
C GLN A 147 -8.79 14.27 22.75
N SER A 148 -9.21 13.58 21.70
CA SER A 148 -10.43 12.76 21.76
C SER A 148 -10.38 11.77 22.93
N GLY A 149 -11.56 11.33 23.37
CA GLY A 149 -11.68 10.12 24.19
C GLY A 149 -11.19 8.87 23.43
N ASP A 150 -11.67 7.69 23.79
CA ASP A 150 -11.31 6.47 23.09
C ASP A 150 -11.90 6.45 21.67
N ARG A 151 -11.06 6.72 20.65
CA ARG A 151 -11.45 6.75 19.24
C ARG A 151 -11.89 5.39 18.73
N ASN A 152 -11.25 4.31 19.20
CA ASN A 152 -11.62 2.96 18.79
C ASN A 152 -13.02 2.63 19.33
N ALA A 153 -13.28 2.91 20.60
CA ALA A 153 -14.58 2.67 21.20
C ALA A 153 -15.68 3.48 20.49
N ALA A 154 -15.43 4.76 20.22
CA ALA A 154 -16.34 5.61 19.44
C ALA A 154 -16.61 5.05 18.03
N ALA A 155 -15.56 4.58 17.33
CA ALA A 155 -15.70 3.99 16.01
C ALA A 155 -16.46 2.65 16.01
N ILE A 156 -16.25 1.79 17.01
CA ILE A 156 -17.01 0.55 17.20
C ILE A 156 -18.51 0.86 17.41
N GLY A 157 -18.80 1.94 18.13
CA GLY A 157 -20.14 2.48 18.37
C GLY A 157 -20.76 3.21 17.17
N ALA A 158 -20.00 3.48 16.09
CA ALA A 158 -20.49 4.22 14.93
C ALA A 158 -21.76 3.57 14.34
N ARG A 159 -22.69 4.39 13.84
CA ARG A 159 -23.85 3.88 13.12
C ARG A 159 -23.42 3.26 11.79
N ILE A 160 -24.17 2.27 11.33
CA ILE A 160 -24.09 1.77 9.96
C ILE A 160 -25.14 2.51 9.12
N VAL A 161 -24.70 3.28 8.13
CA VAL A 161 -25.52 4.20 7.33
C VAL A 161 -25.79 3.70 5.92
N ALA A 162 -25.11 2.62 5.51
CA ALA A 162 -25.28 1.94 4.23
C ALA A 162 -25.09 0.42 4.39
N GLU A 163 -25.53 -0.36 3.41
CA GLU A 163 -25.21 -1.78 3.36
C GLU A 163 -23.70 -1.98 3.12
N PRO A 164 -23.05 -2.96 3.78
CA PRO A 164 -21.65 -3.27 3.51
C PRO A 164 -21.42 -3.60 2.02
N GLY A 165 -20.42 -2.96 1.42
CA GLY A 165 -20.06 -3.10 0.01
C GLY A 165 -20.91 -2.29 -0.97
N SER A 166 -21.89 -1.50 -0.50
CA SER A 166 -22.78 -0.76 -1.40
C SER A 166 -22.29 0.65 -1.76
N PHE A 167 -21.56 1.33 -0.87
CA PHE A 167 -21.04 2.68 -1.09
C PHE A 167 -19.64 2.87 -0.52
N PHE A 168 -18.79 3.58 -1.27
CA PHE A 168 -17.53 4.10 -0.75
C PHE A 168 -17.79 5.28 0.20
N ILE A 169 -17.44 5.11 1.48
CA ILE A 169 -17.59 6.10 2.55
C ILE A 169 -16.23 6.35 3.20
N TYR A 170 -15.59 7.43 2.77
CA TYR A 170 -14.29 7.83 3.27
C TYR A 170 -14.39 8.45 4.68
N GLY A 171 -13.61 7.94 5.64
CA GLY A 171 -13.57 8.51 6.98
C GLY A 171 -12.64 7.77 7.94
N PRO A 172 -12.31 8.36 9.10
CA PRO A 172 -11.44 7.71 10.09
C PRO A 172 -12.06 6.50 10.79
N ALA A 173 -13.39 6.39 10.89
CA ALA A 173 -14.05 5.35 11.69
C ALA A 173 -13.64 3.93 11.30
N ALA A 174 -13.67 3.61 10.00
CA ALA A 174 -13.35 2.27 9.51
C ALA A 174 -11.93 1.81 9.92
N LEU A 175 -10.95 2.71 9.81
CA LEU A 175 -9.58 2.42 10.22
C LEU A 175 -9.43 2.29 11.74
N GLN A 176 -10.20 3.01 12.55
CA GLN A 176 -10.17 2.84 14.00
C GLN A 176 -10.80 1.52 14.45
N VAL A 177 -11.84 1.04 13.75
CA VAL A 177 -12.35 -0.32 13.96
C VAL A 177 -11.28 -1.35 13.58
N PHE A 178 -10.62 -1.18 12.43
CA PHE A 178 -9.51 -2.05 12.03
C PHE A 178 -8.38 -2.07 13.08
N HIS A 179 -7.99 -0.91 13.61
CA HIS A 179 -6.99 -0.81 14.66
C HIS A 179 -7.40 -1.62 15.91
N GLN A 180 -8.67 -1.56 16.33
CA GLN A 180 -9.14 -2.36 17.46
C GLN A 180 -9.09 -3.87 17.17
N VAL A 181 -9.49 -4.29 15.96
CA VAL A 181 -9.44 -5.71 15.56
C VAL A 181 -7.99 -6.21 15.60
N LEU A 182 -7.08 -5.47 14.97
CA LEU A 182 -5.66 -5.81 14.96
C LEU A 182 -5.08 -5.86 16.40
N LYS A 183 -5.45 -4.91 17.26
CA LYS A 183 -5.05 -4.90 18.68
C LYS A 183 -5.49 -6.17 19.41
N LYS A 184 -6.73 -6.64 19.19
CA LYS A 184 -7.24 -7.88 19.79
C LYS A 184 -6.53 -9.14 19.26
N LYS A 185 -6.17 -9.14 17.98
CA LYS A 185 -5.50 -10.28 17.31
C LYS A 185 -4.03 -10.41 17.69
N LEU A 186 -3.34 -9.29 17.93
CA LEU A 186 -1.93 -9.26 18.30
C LEU A 186 -1.64 -9.62 19.77
N ARG A 187 -2.66 -9.65 20.64
CA ARG A 187 -2.57 -9.96 22.08
C ARG A 187 -1.50 -9.13 22.80
N ASP A 188 -0.27 -9.65 22.89
CA ASP A 188 0.83 -9.08 23.70
C ASP A 188 1.65 -8.01 22.96
N GLN A 189 1.34 -7.73 21.69
CA GLN A 189 1.97 -6.66 20.91
C GLN A 189 0.97 -5.56 20.56
N THR A 190 1.42 -4.30 20.61
CA THR A 190 0.61 -3.18 20.14
C THR A 190 0.60 -3.13 18.61
N PRO A 191 -0.47 -2.62 17.97
CA PRO A 191 -0.48 -2.39 16.52
C PRO A 191 0.66 -1.50 16.02
N THR A 192 1.07 -0.49 16.80
CA THR A 192 2.22 0.37 16.47
C THR A 192 3.54 -0.39 16.51
N HIS A 193 3.75 -1.27 17.50
CA HIS A 193 4.95 -2.11 17.56
C HIS A 193 5.00 -3.11 16.39
N PHE A 194 3.84 -3.72 16.06
CA PHE A 194 3.74 -4.59 14.89
C PHE A 194 4.09 -3.85 13.59
N LEU A 195 3.50 -2.67 13.38
CA LEU A 195 3.77 -1.80 12.22
C LEU A 195 5.26 -1.45 12.12
N GLU A 196 5.89 -1.06 13.24
CA GLU A 196 7.32 -0.73 13.27
C GLU A 196 8.20 -1.92 12.89
N ARG A 197 7.97 -3.06 13.54
CA ARG A 197 8.78 -4.27 13.34
C ARG A 197 8.62 -4.87 11.95
N ARG A 198 7.38 -4.95 11.46
CA ARG A 198 6.99 -5.73 10.28
C ARG A 198 6.98 -4.91 8.99
N VAL A 199 6.77 -3.59 9.09
CA VAL A 199 6.68 -2.68 7.94
C VAL A 199 7.81 -1.65 7.98
N LEU A 200 7.81 -0.75 8.95
CA LEU A 200 8.66 0.46 8.90
C LEU A 200 10.14 0.13 8.90
N ARG A 201 10.59 -0.76 9.80
CA ARG A 201 12.00 -1.17 9.85
C ARG A 201 12.46 -1.82 8.54
N ARG A 202 11.58 -2.59 7.86
CA ARG A 202 11.90 -3.21 6.57
C ARG A 202 11.99 -2.19 5.44
N LEU A 203 11.28 -1.07 5.56
CA LEU A 203 11.45 0.09 4.69
C LEU A 203 12.68 0.93 5.03
N GLY A 204 13.42 0.60 6.10
CA GLY A 204 14.47 1.48 6.63
C GLY A 204 13.90 2.80 7.19
N LEU A 205 12.68 2.76 7.71
CA LEU A 205 12.03 3.84 8.46
C LEU A 205 12.07 3.51 9.97
N GLY A 206 12.21 4.56 10.78
CA GLY A 206 12.12 4.44 12.24
C GLY A 206 10.69 4.59 12.77
N ARG A 207 10.58 4.69 14.11
CA ARG A 207 9.34 5.05 14.81
C ARG A 207 8.79 6.38 14.28
N GLN A 208 7.49 6.44 14.08
CA GLN A 208 6.79 7.63 13.60
C GLN A 208 6.12 8.39 14.74
N ARG A 209 5.78 9.66 14.47
CA ARG A 209 4.99 10.46 15.40
C ARG A 209 3.52 10.03 15.36
N TYR A 210 3.13 9.18 16.30
CA TYR A 210 1.73 8.80 16.48
C TYR A 210 0.95 9.90 17.20
N LEU A 211 -0.23 10.24 16.67
CA LEU A 211 -1.16 11.16 17.32
C LEU A 211 -2.15 10.36 18.16
N GLU A 212 -1.75 10.02 19.38
CA GLU A 212 -2.55 9.21 20.29
C GLU A 212 -3.77 9.98 20.85
N ASP A 213 -4.84 9.24 21.14
CA ASP A 213 -5.96 9.73 21.94
C ASP A 213 -5.72 9.52 23.44
N ARG A 214 -6.71 9.85 24.28
CA ARG A 214 -6.61 9.64 25.75
C ARG A 214 -6.51 8.17 26.17
N ALA A 215 -6.81 7.23 25.28
CA ALA A 215 -6.71 5.79 25.51
C ALA A 215 -5.45 5.18 24.85
N GLY A 216 -4.55 6.00 24.31
CA GLY A 216 -3.32 5.56 23.66
C GLY A 216 -3.51 5.01 22.23
N ASN A 217 -4.69 5.17 21.61
CA ASN A 217 -4.90 4.74 20.24
C ASN A 217 -4.39 5.80 19.25
N PRO A 218 -3.53 5.43 18.28
CA PRO A 218 -3.04 6.36 17.28
C PRO A 218 -4.16 6.83 16.34
N LEU A 219 -3.98 7.98 15.72
CA LEU A 219 -4.78 8.39 14.57
C LEU A 219 -4.23 7.74 13.29
N LEU A 220 -4.93 6.76 12.75
CA LEU A 220 -4.51 6.04 11.53
C LEU A 220 -4.75 6.84 10.25
N ALA A 221 -5.74 7.74 10.29
CA ALA A 221 -6.19 8.44 9.10
C ALA A 221 -5.20 9.49 8.59
N THR A 222 -4.35 10.06 9.45
CA THR A 222 -3.46 11.19 9.12
C THR A 222 -2.44 11.43 10.24
N GLY A 223 -1.57 12.41 10.05
CA GLY A 223 -0.74 12.97 11.13
C GLY A 223 0.75 12.70 11.02
N TRP A 224 1.16 11.82 10.10
CA TRP A 224 2.57 11.55 9.84
C TRP A 224 3.22 12.65 9.03
N ILE A 225 4.51 12.83 9.31
CA ILE A 225 5.38 13.82 8.70
C ILE A 225 6.57 13.06 8.15
N LEU A 226 6.77 13.10 6.83
CA LEU A 226 7.85 12.39 6.14
C LEU A 226 8.54 13.33 5.16
N THR A 227 9.80 13.01 4.85
CA THR A 227 10.51 13.58 3.71
C THR A 227 10.00 12.91 2.41
N ALA A 228 10.20 13.54 1.25
CA ALA A 228 9.86 12.90 -0.03
C ALA A 228 10.65 11.59 -0.23
N ASN A 229 11.91 11.54 0.22
CA ASN A 229 12.73 10.33 0.20
C ASN A 229 12.12 9.19 1.05
N HIS A 230 11.57 9.51 2.22
CA HIS A 230 10.86 8.52 3.04
C HIS A 230 9.56 8.06 2.39
N TRP A 231 8.80 8.99 1.79
CA TRP A 231 7.53 8.68 1.15
C TRP A 231 7.69 7.85 -0.13
N ALA A 232 8.75 8.10 -0.91
CA ALA A 232 9.08 7.35 -2.12
C ALA A 232 9.31 5.85 -1.88
N LYS A 233 9.66 5.45 -0.65
CA LYS A 233 9.77 4.03 -0.26
C LYS A 233 8.45 3.27 -0.44
N MET A 234 7.30 3.93 -0.32
CA MET A 234 5.99 3.33 -0.64
C MET A 234 5.89 2.99 -2.13
N GLY A 235 6.32 3.90 -3.01
CA GLY A 235 6.41 3.63 -4.45
C GLY A 235 7.36 2.48 -4.76
N GLN A 236 8.49 2.40 -4.04
CA GLN A 236 9.44 1.30 -4.21
C GLN A 236 8.84 -0.07 -3.84
N ILE A 237 7.96 -0.16 -2.82
CA ILE A 237 7.25 -1.41 -2.52
C ILE A 237 6.40 -1.85 -3.71
N ILE A 238 5.70 -0.92 -4.35
CA ILE A 238 4.85 -1.21 -5.50
C ILE A 238 5.71 -1.68 -6.68
N LEU A 239 6.79 -0.95 -6.99
CA LEU A 239 7.73 -1.30 -8.06
C LEU A 239 8.47 -2.61 -7.81
N ASN A 240 8.69 -2.98 -6.54
CA ASN A 240 9.34 -4.24 -6.14
C ASN A 240 8.34 -5.33 -5.77
N TYR A 241 7.13 -5.28 -6.30
CA TYR A 241 6.12 -6.35 -6.15
C TYR A 241 5.90 -6.75 -4.68
N GLY A 242 5.84 -5.78 -3.78
CA GLY A 242 5.61 -5.96 -2.34
C GLY A 242 6.87 -6.01 -1.48
N ALA A 243 8.04 -6.34 -2.05
CA ALA A 243 9.26 -6.54 -1.30
C ALA A 243 9.85 -5.22 -0.77
N PRO A 244 10.47 -5.20 0.44
CA PRO A 244 10.71 -6.34 1.34
C PRO A 244 9.61 -6.58 2.40
N VAL A 245 8.48 -5.88 2.29
CA VAL A 245 7.45 -5.84 3.35
C VAL A 245 6.47 -6.98 3.20
N ILE A 246 5.87 -7.15 2.02
CA ILE A 246 4.87 -8.17 1.73
C ILE A 246 5.24 -8.96 0.46
N SER A 247 4.53 -10.05 0.19
CA SER A 247 4.67 -10.78 -1.07
C SER A 247 3.93 -10.07 -2.19
N GLN A 248 4.30 -10.40 -3.44
CA GLN A 248 3.56 -9.99 -4.63
C GLN A 248 2.08 -10.38 -4.54
N LYS A 249 1.78 -11.63 -4.17
CA LYS A 249 0.40 -12.12 -4.00
C LYS A 249 -0.42 -11.26 -3.03
N SER A 250 0.21 -10.74 -1.98
CA SER A 250 -0.44 -9.84 -1.03
C SER A 250 -0.64 -8.45 -1.59
N LEU A 251 0.32 -7.92 -2.36
CA LEU A 251 0.19 -6.63 -3.02
C LEU A 251 -0.90 -6.67 -4.10
N GLU A 252 -1.03 -7.78 -4.83
CA GLU A 252 -2.06 -7.98 -5.86
C GLU A 252 -3.49 -7.82 -5.30
N GLN A 253 -3.70 -8.06 -4.00
CA GLN A 253 -4.98 -7.80 -3.34
C GLN A 253 -5.41 -6.32 -3.44
N CYS A 254 -4.48 -5.39 -3.58
CA CYS A 254 -4.78 -3.96 -3.73
C CYS A 254 -5.30 -3.58 -5.13
N TRP A 255 -5.17 -4.47 -6.12
CA TRP A 255 -5.55 -4.20 -7.51
C TRP A 255 -6.97 -4.68 -7.86
N HIS A 256 -7.69 -5.18 -6.87
CA HIS A 256 -9.10 -5.53 -6.99
C HIS A 256 -9.96 -4.40 -6.44
N GLY A 257 -10.44 -3.53 -7.31
CA GLY A 257 -11.39 -2.48 -6.94
C GLY A 257 -12.76 -3.05 -6.55
N THR A 258 -13.49 -2.34 -5.70
CA THR A 258 -14.84 -2.74 -5.27
C THR A 258 -15.91 -2.06 -6.12
N SER A 259 -17.09 -2.68 -6.25
CA SER A 259 -18.24 -2.09 -6.95
C SER A 259 -18.78 -0.83 -6.27
N ALA A 260 -18.46 -0.64 -4.99
CA ALA A 260 -18.84 0.52 -4.19
C ALA A 260 -18.17 1.81 -4.65
N ASN A 261 -17.00 1.70 -5.29
CA ASN A 261 -16.26 2.81 -5.89
C ASN A 261 -16.59 2.88 -7.39
N GLY A 262 -17.76 3.42 -7.71
CA GLY A 262 -18.29 3.45 -9.08
C GLY A 262 -17.42 4.26 -10.06
N ARG A 263 -16.43 3.60 -10.67
CA ARG A 263 -15.67 3.80 -11.95
C ARG A 263 -14.31 3.12 -11.76
N THR A 264 -13.91 2.05 -12.46
CA THR A 264 -13.88 1.84 -13.92
C THR A 264 -13.62 0.35 -14.16
N ARG A 265 -14.44 -0.33 -14.97
CA ARG A 265 -13.95 -1.52 -15.70
C ARG A 265 -12.88 -1.01 -16.66
N VAL A 266 -11.61 -1.30 -16.39
CA VAL A 266 -10.51 -1.10 -17.36
C VAL A 266 -10.54 -2.26 -18.35
#